data_AF-A0A7K3ETP6-F1
#
_entry.id   AF-A0A7K3ETP6-F1
#
_cell.length_a   1.000
_cell.length_b   1.000
_cell.length_c   1.000
_cell.angle_alpha   90.00
_cell.angle_beta   90.00
_cell.angle_gamma   90.00
#
_symmetry.space_group_name_H-M   'P 1'
#
loop_
_entity.id
_entity.type
_entity.pdbx_description
1 polymer ?
#
loop_
_entity_poly.entity_id
_entity_poly.type
_entity_poly.pdbx_seq_one_letter_code
_entity_poly.pdbx_strand_id
1 'polypeptide(L)' 'MTDRALAVVRAGALTTVQDRGRPGHAHLGVPRSGALDAPAAALVNRLVGNPPGAAVLETTLTGCALRLRCAV' A
#
# COMPACT_ATOMS: atom_id res chain seq x y z
N MET A 1 -3.99 -6.45 22.13
CA MET A 1 -3.34 -5.86 20.93
C MET A 1 -3.64 -6.79 19.77
N THR A 2 -4.11 -6.25 18.65
CA THR A 2 -4.69 -6.99 17.52
C THR A 2 -3.72 -8.02 16.93
N ASP A 3 -4.09 -9.30 17.00
CA ASP A 3 -3.31 -10.42 16.43
C ASP A 3 -3.21 -10.37 14.89
N ARG A 4 -4.10 -9.62 14.22
CA ARG A 4 -4.07 -9.38 12.77
C ARG A 4 -3.16 -8.21 12.42
N ALA A 5 -1.86 -8.49 12.29
CA ALA A 5 -0.87 -7.51 11.87
C ALA A 5 0.31 -8.16 11.13
N LEU A 6 1.05 -7.32 10.39
CA LEU A 6 2.31 -7.66 9.73
C LEU A 6 3.46 -7.04 10.53
N ALA A 7 4.48 -7.83 10.85
CA ALA A 7 5.74 -7.33 11.39
C ALA A 7 6.73 -7.12 10.24
N VAL A 8 7.29 -5.91 10.13
CA VAL A 8 8.31 -5.60 9.13
C VAL A 8 9.65 -6.19 9.60
N VAL A 9 10.16 -7.17 8.88
CA VAL A 9 11.48 -7.78 9.12
C VAL A 9 12.55 -7.03 8.34
N ARG A 10 12.21 -6.56 7.13
CA ARG A 10 13.07 -5.73 6.28
C ARG A 10 12.22 -4.77 5.47
N ALA A 11 12.51 -3.48 5.53
CA ALA A 11 11.71 -2.45 4.86
C ALA A 11 11.89 -2.40 3.33
N GLY A 12 13.02 -2.88 2.80
CA GLY A 12 13.40 -2.59 1.41
C GLY A 12 13.93 -1.16 1.27
N ALA A 13 14.14 -0.69 0.04
CA ALA A 13 14.70 0.65 -0.21
C ALA A 13 13.68 1.75 0.11
N LEU A 14 12.43 1.55 -0.31
CA LEU A 14 11.30 2.38 0.09
C LEU A 14 10.03 1.54 -0.01
N THR A 15 9.33 1.36 1.11
CA THR A 15 8.01 0.73 1.12
C THR A 15 7.04 1.70 1.78
N THR A 16 5.96 2.02 1.08
CA THR A 16 4.94 2.95 1.57
C THR A 16 3.56 2.32 1.49
N VAL A 17 2.66 2.75 2.38
CA VAL A 17 1.24 2.44 2.25
C VAL A 17 0.64 3.41 1.23
N GLN A 18 0.03 2.89 0.18
CA GLN A 18 -0.60 3.70 -0.87
C GLN A 18 -2.04 3.25 -1.12
N ASP A 19 -2.89 4.21 -1.45
CA ASP A 19 -4.27 4.02 -1.88
C ASP A 19 -4.54 4.83 -3.17
N ARG A 20 -5.76 5.36 -3.35
CA ARG A 20 -6.11 6.20 -4.51
C ARG A 20 -5.62 7.65 -4.39
N GLY A 21 -4.99 8.00 -3.28
CA GLY A 21 -4.48 9.33 -3.01
C GLY A 21 -5.58 10.31 -2.59
N ARG A 22 -5.25 11.59 -2.70
CA ARG A 22 -6.02 12.76 -2.22
C ARG A 22 -6.21 13.81 -3.32
N PRO A 23 -6.92 13.47 -4.41
CA PRO A 23 -7.22 14.44 -5.47
C PRO A 23 -8.03 15.64 -4.94
N GLY A 24 -8.03 16.76 -5.67
CA GLY A 24 -8.81 17.96 -5.34
C GLY A 24 -8.14 18.96 -4.39
N HIS A 25 -7.06 18.57 -3.71
CA HIS A 25 -6.40 19.41 -2.70
C HIS A 25 -5.16 20.17 -3.20
N ALA A 26 -4.91 20.15 -4.52
CA ALA A 26 -3.73 20.80 -5.10
C ALA A 26 -3.67 22.31 -4.82
N HIS A 27 -4.83 22.97 -4.71
CA HIS A 27 -4.94 24.39 -4.37
C HIS A 27 -4.42 24.73 -2.95
N LEU A 28 -4.24 23.72 -2.10
CA LEU A 28 -3.66 23.84 -0.76
C LEU A 28 -2.19 23.40 -0.73
N GLY A 29 -1.56 23.13 -1.88
CA GLY A 29 -0.22 22.58 -1.97
C GLY A 29 -0.11 21.08 -1.62
N VAL A 30 -1.24 20.38 -1.50
CA VAL A 30 -1.27 18.96 -1.17
C VAL A 30 -1.20 18.13 -2.46
N PRO A 31 -0.16 17.29 -2.65
CA PRO A 31 -0.02 16.51 -3.87
C PRO A 31 -1.03 15.35 -3.90
N ARG A 32 -1.35 14.86 -5.11
CA ARG A 32 -2.32 13.77 -5.32
C ARG A 32 -1.95 12.50 -4.55
N SER A 33 -0.67 12.14 -4.43
CA SER A 33 -0.23 10.88 -3.80
C SER A 33 -0.91 9.65 -4.44
N GLY A 34 -1.10 8.59 -3.66
CA GLY A 34 -1.59 7.31 -4.14
C GLY A 34 -0.48 6.49 -4.78
N ALA A 35 -0.84 5.27 -5.20
CA ALA A 35 0.09 4.39 -5.87
C ALA A 35 0.61 5.03 -7.16
N LEU A 36 1.92 4.93 -7.39
CA LEU A 36 2.59 5.41 -8.59
C LEU A 36 2.05 4.67 -9.84
N ASP A 37 1.81 3.37 -9.71
CA ASP A 37 1.14 2.53 -10.70
C ASP A 37 -0.27 2.14 -10.22
N ALA A 38 -1.24 3.02 -10.49
CA ALA A 38 -2.62 2.83 -10.08
C ALA A 38 -3.30 1.59 -10.72
N PRO A 39 -3.08 1.26 -12.01
CA PRO A 39 -3.55 0.00 -12.59
C PRO A 39 -3.04 -1.24 -11.86
N ALA A 40 -1.75 -1.29 -11.49
CA ALA A 40 -1.19 -2.39 -10.73
C ALA A 40 -1.82 -2.49 -9.34
N ALA A 41 -1.93 -1.38 -8.60
CA ALA A 41 -2.59 -1.35 -7.28
C ALA A 41 -4.05 -1.84 -7.33
N ALA A 42 -4.79 -1.44 -8.37
CA ALA A 42 -6.15 -1.93 -8.59
C ALA A 42 -6.20 -3.43 -8.92
N LEU A 43 -5.23 -3.94 -9.70
CA LEU A 43 -5.12 -5.36 -10.03
C LEU A 43 -4.86 -6.22 -8.79
N VAL A 44 -3.88 -5.87 -7.94
CA VAL A 44 -3.58 -6.67 -6.73
C VAL A 44 -4.79 -6.72 -5.80
N ASN A 45 -5.48 -5.59 -5.61
CA ASN A 45 -6.70 -5.58 -4.81
C ASN A 45 -7.76 -6.52 -5.38
N ARG A 46 -8.01 -6.50 -6.69
CA ARG A 46 -8.94 -7.45 -7.32
C ARG A 46 -8.53 -8.91 -7.14
N LEU A 47 -7.24 -9.22 -7.24
CA LEU A 47 -6.73 -10.58 -7.08
C LEU A 47 -7.03 -11.18 -5.70
N VAL A 48 -7.09 -10.35 -4.66
CA VAL A 48 -7.39 -10.78 -3.28
C VAL A 48 -8.83 -10.46 -2.85
N GLY A 49 -9.70 -10.04 -3.78
CA GLY A 49 -11.10 -9.73 -3.49
C GLY A 49 -11.35 -8.40 -2.76
N ASN A 50 -10.34 -7.53 -2.68
CA ASN A 50 -10.49 -6.21 -2.07
C ASN A 50 -11.16 -5.20 -3.01
N PRO A 51 -11.83 -4.17 -2.47
CA PRO A 51 -12.28 -3.02 -3.26
C PRO A 51 -11.10 -2.32 -3.96
N PRO A 52 -11.29 -1.71 -5.16
CA PRO A 52 -10.22 -1.05 -5.91
C PRO A 52 -9.56 0.18 -5.25
N GLY A 53 -10.04 0.61 -4.09
CA GLY A 53 -9.46 1.70 -3.30
C GLY A 53 -8.84 1.27 -1.99
N ALA A 54 -8.79 -0.03 -1.70
CA ALA A 54 -8.13 -0.52 -0.51
C ALA A 54 -6.62 -0.23 -0.57
N ALA A 55 -6.04 0.09 0.58
CA ALA A 55 -4.62 0.41 0.66
C ALA A 55 -3.75 -0.83 0.36
N VAL A 56 -2.65 -0.61 -0.33
CA VAL A 56 -1.63 -1.60 -0.67
C VAL A 56 -0.27 -1.16 -0.13
N LEU A 57 0.69 -2.09 -0.10
CA LEU A 57 2.10 -1.75 0.10
C LEU A 57 2.75 -1.57 -1.27
N GLU A 58 3.22 -0.35 -1.55
CA GLU A 58 4.03 -0.03 -2.71
C GLU A 58 5.51 -0.13 -2.34
N THR A 59 6.26 -0.99 -3.03
CA THR A 59 7.70 -1.19 -2.81
C THR A 59 8.50 -0.65 -4.00
N THR A 60 9.53 0.15 -3.74
CA THR A 60 10.39 0.74 -4.77
C THR A 60 11.78 0.11 -4.72
N LEU A 61 12.33 -0.23 -5.89
CA LEU A 61 13.65 -0.88 -6.12
C LEU A 61 13.81 -2.26 -5.50
N THR A 62 13.78 -2.37 -4.17
CA THR A 62 13.91 -3.64 -3.45
C THR A 62 12.68 -3.87 -2.58
N GLY A 63 12.03 -5.03 -2.74
CA GLY A 63 10.83 -5.39 -1.98
C GLY A 63 11.08 -5.53 -0.48
N CYS A 64 10.02 -5.50 0.33
CA CYS A 64 10.09 -5.71 1.78
C CYS A 64 10.06 -7.21 2.15
N ALA A 65 10.34 -7.52 3.42
CA ALA A 65 10.07 -8.83 4.01
C ALA A 65 9.18 -8.65 5.24
N LEU A 66 8.08 -9.40 5.28
CA LEU A 66 7.03 -9.27 6.29
C LEU A 66 6.79 -10.61 6.97
N ARG A 67 6.53 -10.58 8.28
CA ARG A 67 6.10 -11.74 9.06
C ARG A 67 4.67 -11.53 9.53
N LEU A 68 3.80 -12.48 9.20
CA LEU A 68 2.43 -12.52 9.72
C LEU A 68 2.44 -12.75 11.23
N ARG A 69 1.59 -12.03 11.98
CA ARG A 69 1.40 -12.26 13.42
C ARG A 69 0.28 -13.27 13.74
N CYS A 70 -0.53 -13.63 12.76
CA CYS A 70 -1.55 -14.68 12.83
C CYS A 70 -1.73 -15.36 11.45
N ALA A 71 -2.50 -16.44 11.38
CA ALA A 71 -2.90 -17.04 10.11
C ALA A 71 -3.82 -16.11 9.30
N VAL A 72 -3.80 -16.26 7.97
CA VAL A 72 -4.63 -15.50 7.00
C VAL A 72 -5.94 -16.24 6.78
#